data_AF-A0AAD5MKD7-F1
#
_entry.id   AF-A0AAD5MKD7-F1
#
_cell.length_a   1.000
_cell.length_b   1.000
_cell.length_c   1.000
_cell.angle_alpha   90.00
_cell.angle_beta   90.00
_cell.angle_gamma   90.00
#
_symmetry.space_group_name_H-M   'P 1'
#
loop_
_entity.id
_entity.type
_entity.pdbx_description
1 polymer ?
#
loop_
_entity_poly.entity_id
_entity_poly.type
_entity_poly.pdbx_seq_one_letter_code
_entity_poly.pdbx_strand_id
1 'polypeptide(L)'
;METTIKQFAVVEIGGGNDIGSSESISDPAILKRSPSPTERLGWLYRAALTCYNEGCSEDIESNRLHWLRKARDYALEAHELEPTDVEVLSLLCSSTGKLAEDSSSLDKVKYGFEFQKYLDRAIALRADSYEFLHMRGRFQYQVLFQSN
;
A
#
# COMPACT_ATOMS: atom_id res chain seq x y z
N MET A 1 -7.42 -3.63 30.62
CA MET A 1 -5.95 -3.58 30.56
C MET A 1 -5.63 -3.14 29.14
N GLU A 2 -5.68 -1.84 28.90
CA GLU A 2 -5.51 -1.22 27.59
C GLU A 2 -4.01 -1.10 27.30
N THR A 3 -3.55 -1.72 26.22
CA THR A 3 -2.18 -1.56 25.73
C THR A 3 -2.25 -0.96 24.34
N THR A 4 -2.36 0.37 24.28
CA THR A 4 -2.19 1.14 23.05
C THR A 4 -0.71 1.12 22.69
N ILE A 5 -0.35 0.40 21.62
CA ILE A 5 0.97 0.51 20.98
C ILE A 5 0.78 1.36 19.72
N LYS A 6 1.00 2.68 19.84
CA LYS A 6 1.16 3.59 18.70
C LYS A 6 2.64 3.96 18.60
N GLN A 7 3.38 3.30 17.71
CA GLN A 7 4.71 3.70 17.19
C GLN A 7 5.11 2.69 16.11
N PHE A 8 5.57 3.02 14.90
CA PHE A 8 6.58 3.97 14.45
C PHE A 8 6.42 4.20 12.93
N ALA A 9 6.60 5.43 12.44
CA ALA A 9 7.31 5.77 11.20
C ALA A 9 7.24 7.30 10.97
N VAL A 10 8.13 8.04 11.64
CA VAL A 10 8.54 9.36 11.18
C VAL A 10 9.74 9.13 10.28
N VAL A 11 9.57 9.33 8.97
CA VAL A 11 10.70 9.52 8.06
C VAL A 11 10.96 11.02 8.01
N GLU A 12 12.03 11.45 8.66
CA GLU A 12 12.57 12.80 8.52
C GLU A 12 13.16 12.94 7.10
N ILE A 13 12.67 13.89 6.32
CA ILE A 13 13.38 14.41 5.16
C ILE A 13 13.80 15.83 5.50
N GLY A 14 15.07 15.99 5.90
CA GLY A 14 15.72 17.28 5.95
C GLY A 14 16.17 17.70 4.55
N GLY A 15 16.01 18.99 4.22
CA GLY A 15 16.69 19.59 3.06
C GLY A 15 16.03 20.86 2.51
N GLY A 16 16.53 22.02 2.94
CA GLY A 16 16.94 23.11 2.03
C GLY A 16 15.86 23.86 1.25
N ASN A 17 15.59 25.07 1.74
CA ASN A 17 14.99 26.24 1.10
C ASN A 17 15.42 26.50 -0.37
N ASP A 18 14.46 26.83 -1.25
CA ASP A 18 14.63 27.91 -2.25
C ASP A 18 13.29 28.39 -2.82
N ILE A 19 13.16 29.72 -2.86
CA ILE A 19 12.03 30.53 -3.31
C ILE A 19 12.19 30.75 -4.82
N GLY A 20 11.17 30.47 -5.64
CA GLY A 20 11.25 30.76 -7.07
C GLY A 20 9.96 30.52 -7.86
N SER A 21 9.24 31.63 -8.09
CA SER A 21 8.38 31.92 -9.25
C SER A 21 7.21 30.97 -9.58
N SER A 22 6.01 31.49 -9.32
CA SER A 22 4.75 31.13 -9.98
C SER A 22 4.85 31.39 -11.49
N GLU A 23 5.19 30.37 -12.28
CA GLU A 23 4.91 30.36 -13.71
C GLU A 23 3.46 29.92 -13.93
N SER A 24 2.66 30.85 -14.42
CA SER A 24 1.30 30.61 -14.91
C SER A 24 1.37 29.73 -16.16
N ILE A 25 1.15 28.43 -16.00
CA ILE A 25 1.05 27.50 -17.13
C ILE A 25 -0.36 27.61 -17.71
N SER A 26 -0.53 28.50 -18.69
CA SER A 26 -1.72 28.58 -19.53
C SER A 26 -1.40 28.10 -20.95
N ASP A 27 -0.95 26.86 -21.08
CA ASP A 27 -0.84 26.18 -22.37
C ASP A 27 -2.00 25.16 -22.54
N PRO A 28 -2.99 25.42 -23.42
CA PRO A 28 -4.16 24.57 -23.60
C PRO A 28 -3.87 23.21 -24.25
N ALA A 29 -2.60 22.91 -24.58
CA ALA A 29 -2.17 21.65 -25.19
C ALA A 29 -1.87 20.53 -24.18
N ILE A 30 -1.67 20.86 -22.89
CA ILE A 30 -1.30 19.87 -21.86
C ILE A 30 -2.49 18.94 -21.52
N LEU A 31 -3.72 19.36 -21.77
CA LEU A 31 -4.94 18.63 -21.39
C LEU A 31 -5.32 17.44 -22.31
N LYS A 32 -4.52 17.09 -23.33
CA LYS A 32 -4.86 16.02 -24.31
C LYS A 32 -3.85 14.87 -24.41
N ARG A 33 -2.74 14.89 -23.67
CA ARG A 33 -1.77 13.79 -23.70
C ARG A 33 -2.27 12.65 -22.81
N SER A 34 -2.57 11.49 -23.39
CA SER A 34 -2.77 10.28 -22.59
C SER A 34 -1.45 9.94 -21.87
N PRO A 35 -1.47 9.66 -20.56
CA PRO A 35 -0.25 9.34 -19.83
C PRO A 35 0.41 8.11 -20.42
N SER A 36 1.74 8.13 -20.53
CA SER A 36 2.53 6.94 -20.86
C SER A 36 2.32 5.86 -19.79
N PRO A 37 2.55 4.56 -20.10
CA PRO A 37 2.40 3.48 -19.13
C PRO A 37 3.22 3.69 -17.84
N THR A 38 4.45 4.19 -17.97
CA THR A 38 5.33 4.50 -16.84
C THR A 38 4.81 5.66 -15.99
N GLU A 39 4.32 6.73 -16.63
CA GLU A 39 3.68 7.83 -15.90
C GLU A 39 2.45 7.29 -15.15
N ARG A 40 1.59 6.53 -15.82
CA ARG A 40 0.38 5.94 -15.22
C ARG A 40 0.73 5.05 -14.03
N LEU A 41 1.75 4.18 -14.16
CA LEU A 41 2.24 3.35 -13.05
C LEU A 41 2.64 4.20 -11.85
N GLY A 42 3.44 5.24 -12.06
CA GLY A 42 3.86 6.16 -11.00
C GLY A 42 2.71 6.96 -10.38
N TRP A 43 1.66 7.28 -11.14
CA TRP A 43 0.43 7.88 -10.61
C TRP A 43 -0.35 6.90 -9.72
N LEU A 44 -0.54 5.66 -10.20
CA LEU A 44 -1.26 4.62 -9.46
C LEU A 44 -0.55 4.26 -8.15
N TYR A 45 0.78 4.09 -8.20
CA TYR A 45 1.57 3.84 -6.99
C TYR A 45 1.42 4.95 -5.95
N ARG A 46 1.55 6.23 -6.36
CA ARG A 46 1.41 7.38 -5.45
C ARG A 46 -0.01 7.51 -4.90
N ALA A 47 -1.03 7.28 -5.74
CA ALA A 47 -2.42 7.27 -5.30
C ALA A 47 -2.69 6.16 -4.28
N ALA A 48 -2.19 4.96 -4.54
CA ALA A 48 -2.27 3.82 -3.63
C ALA A 48 -1.58 4.13 -2.30
N LEU A 49 -0.37 4.69 -2.34
CA LEU A 49 0.42 4.99 -1.15
C LEU A 49 -0.26 6.05 -0.28
N THR A 50 -0.79 7.10 -0.90
CA THR A 50 -1.54 8.15 -0.20
C THR A 50 -2.77 7.56 0.47
N CYS A 51 -3.57 6.77 -0.25
CA CYS A 51 -4.75 6.11 0.32
C CYS A 51 -4.38 5.15 1.46
N TYR A 52 -3.25 4.43 1.34
CA TYR A 52 -2.79 3.53 2.39
C TYR A 52 -2.42 4.30 3.66
N ASN A 53 -1.67 5.39 3.54
CA ASN A 53 -1.26 6.22 4.66
C ASN A 53 -2.47 6.86 5.37
N GLU A 54 -3.47 7.33 4.61
CA GLU A 54 -4.74 7.80 5.17
C GLU A 54 -5.45 6.67 5.92
N GLY A 55 -5.59 5.49 5.31
CA GLY A 55 -6.20 4.33 5.96
C GLY A 55 -5.49 3.91 7.25
N CYS A 56 -4.16 3.97 7.29
CA CYS A 56 -3.38 3.67 8.50
C CYS A 56 -3.52 4.71 9.61
N SER A 57 -3.85 5.95 9.27
CA SER A 57 -4.00 7.06 10.22
C SER A 57 -5.43 7.19 10.76
N GLU A 58 -6.39 6.52 10.13
CA GLU A 58 -7.82 6.65 10.43
C GLU A 58 -8.26 5.81 11.63
N ASP A 59 -8.89 6.48 12.61
CA ASP A 59 -9.44 5.86 13.80
C ASP A 59 -10.85 5.28 13.55
N ILE A 60 -11.61 5.84 12.58
CA ILE A 60 -12.96 5.37 12.22
C ILE A 60 -12.86 4.17 11.28
N GLU A 61 -13.33 3.00 11.73
CA GLU A 61 -13.25 1.74 10.98
C GLU A 61 -13.81 1.83 9.56
N SER A 62 -14.99 2.45 9.37
CA SER A 62 -15.60 2.59 8.04
C SER A 62 -14.73 3.40 7.07
N ASN A 63 -14.09 4.47 7.56
CA ASN A 63 -13.22 5.32 6.76
C ASN A 63 -11.88 4.61 6.49
N ARG A 64 -11.31 3.97 7.52
CA ARG A 64 -10.12 3.13 7.38
C ARG A 64 -10.31 2.07 6.30
N LEU A 65 -11.39 1.29 6.37
CA LEU A 65 -11.69 0.27 5.35
C LEU A 65 -11.93 0.88 3.97
N HIS A 66 -12.57 2.05 3.88
CA HIS A 66 -12.74 2.75 2.61
C HIS A 66 -11.40 3.11 1.95
N TRP A 67 -10.49 3.72 2.70
CA TRP A 67 -9.18 4.13 2.21
C TRP A 67 -8.29 2.94 1.88
N LEU A 68 -8.28 1.91 2.73
CA LEU A 68 -7.51 0.69 2.48
C LEU A 68 -7.99 -0.06 1.22
N ARG A 69 -9.31 -0.09 0.95
CA ARG A 69 -9.85 -0.65 -0.29
C ARG A 69 -9.38 0.12 -1.52
N LYS A 70 -9.45 1.46 -1.48
CA LYS A 70 -8.91 2.31 -2.55
C LYS A 70 -7.42 2.11 -2.78
N ALA A 71 -6.65 2.00 -1.69
CA ALA A 71 -5.21 1.74 -1.77
C ALA A 71 -4.93 0.42 -2.49
N ARG A 72 -5.65 -0.65 -2.11
CA ARG A 72 -5.55 -1.96 -2.75
C ARG A 72 -5.96 -1.90 -4.22
N ASP A 73 -7.05 -1.21 -4.56
CA ASP A 73 -7.53 -1.14 -5.94
C ASP A 73 -6.53 -0.44 -6.87
N TYR A 74 -5.95 0.68 -6.44
CA TYR A 74 -4.87 1.34 -7.19
C TYR A 74 -3.60 0.49 -7.27
N ALA A 75 -3.23 -0.21 -6.19
CA ALA A 75 -2.07 -1.09 -6.17
C ALA A 75 -2.28 -2.33 -7.08
N LEU A 76 -3.50 -2.84 -7.18
CA LEU A 76 -3.85 -3.92 -8.12
C LEU A 76 -3.71 -3.45 -9.57
N GLU A 77 -4.24 -2.28 -9.90
CA GLU A 77 -4.10 -1.71 -11.24
C GLU A 77 -2.63 -1.45 -11.59
N ALA A 78 -1.83 -0.96 -10.64
CA ALA A 78 -0.40 -0.82 -10.81
C ALA A 78 0.29 -2.18 -11.02
N HIS A 79 -0.10 -3.21 -10.28
CA HIS A 79 0.45 -4.56 -10.40
C HIS A 79 0.08 -5.24 -11.72
N GLU A 80 -1.09 -4.94 -12.28
CA GLU A 80 -1.48 -5.40 -13.62
C GLU A 80 -0.63 -4.75 -14.73
N LEU A 81 -0.22 -3.49 -14.55
CA LEU A 81 0.66 -2.80 -15.48
C LEU A 81 2.10 -3.28 -15.40
N GLU A 82 2.63 -3.44 -14.18
CA GLU A 82 3.99 -3.95 -13.96
C GLU A 82 4.01 -4.99 -12.83
N PRO A 83 3.84 -6.29 -13.17
CA PRO A 83 3.74 -7.36 -12.18
C PRO A 83 5.05 -7.69 -11.45
N THR A 84 6.17 -7.11 -11.88
CA THR A 84 7.49 -7.34 -11.27
C THR A 84 7.97 -6.15 -10.42
N ASP A 85 7.18 -5.07 -10.36
CA ASP A 85 7.48 -3.94 -9.49
C ASP A 85 7.32 -4.34 -8.01
N VAL A 86 8.46 -4.39 -7.31
CA VAL A 86 8.52 -4.84 -5.92
C VAL A 86 7.93 -3.80 -4.97
N GLU A 87 7.97 -2.51 -5.30
CA GLU A 87 7.38 -1.46 -4.46
C GLU A 87 5.86 -1.52 -4.52
N VAL A 88 5.31 -1.72 -5.72
CA VAL A 88 3.87 -1.95 -5.92
C VAL A 88 3.43 -3.22 -5.19
N LEU A 89 4.19 -4.31 -5.30
CA LEU A 89 3.91 -5.56 -4.59
C LEU A 89 3.95 -5.37 -3.07
N SER A 90 4.91 -4.61 -2.54
CA SER A 90 5.00 -4.30 -1.12
C SER A 90 3.75 -3.56 -0.62
N LEU A 91 3.33 -2.54 -1.36
CA LEU A 91 2.14 -1.76 -1.03
C LEU A 91 0.84 -2.60 -1.16
N LEU A 92 0.77 -3.47 -2.16
CA LEU A 92 -0.34 -4.40 -2.34
C LEU A 92 -0.42 -5.41 -1.20
N CYS A 93 0.71 -5.96 -0.75
CA CYS A 93 0.77 -6.82 0.44
C CYS A 93 0.33 -6.04 1.69
N SER A 94 0.86 -4.85 1.89
CA SER A 94 0.57 -4.00 3.06
C SER A 94 -0.91 -3.65 3.17
N SER A 95 -1.52 -3.18 2.07
CA SER A 95 -2.94 -2.83 2.01
C SER A 95 -3.85 -4.06 2.18
N THR A 96 -3.52 -5.18 1.53
CA THR A 96 -4.29 -6.43 1.62
C THR A 96 -4.20 -7.06 3.02
N GLY A 97 -3.00 -7.08 3.62
CA GLY A 97 -2.79 -7.58 4.96
C GLY A 97 -3.54 -6.74 6.00
N LYS A 98 -3.54 -5.42 5.86
CA LYS A 98 -4.31 -4.52 6.73
C LYS A 98 -5.82 -4.73 6.57
N LEU A 99 -6.31 -4.90 5.35
CA LEU A 99 -7.71 -5.27 5.10
C LEU A 99 -8.07 -6.61 5.75
N ALA A 100 -7.18 -7.61 5.71
CA ALA A 100 -7.41 -8.87 6.39
C ALA A 100 -7.55 -8.69 7.90
N GLU A 101 -6.70 -7.88 8.53
CA GLU A 101 -6.75 -7.58 9.97
C GLU A 101 -8.09 -6.93 10.38
N ASP A 102 -8.53 -5.93 9.62
CA ASP A 102 -9.70 -5.11 9.92
C ASP A 102 -11.04 -5.68 9.38
N SER A 103 -11.01 -6.77 8.61
CA SER A 103 -12.23 -7.35 8.02
C SER A 103 -12.91 -8.38 8.91
N SER A 104 -14.21 -8.57 8.67
CA SER A 104 -15.01 -9.66 9.23
C SER A 104 -14.54 -11.04 8.74
N SER A 105 -15.04 -12.13 9.34
CA SER A 105 -14.51 -13.50 9.18
C SER A 105 -14.32 -13.96 7.73
N LEU A 106 -15.31 -13.82 6.84
CA LEU A 106 -15.19 -14.27 5.45
C LEU A 106 -14.20 -13.44 4.64
N ASP A 107 -14.29 -12.11 4.76
CA ASP A 107 -13.41 -11.19 4.04
C ASP A 107 -11.96 -11.30 4.53
N LYS A 108 -11.76 -11.54 5.83
CA LYS A 108 -10.44 -11.82 6.42
C LYS A 108 -9.79 -13.05 5.79
N VAL A 109 -10.53 -14.15 5.63
CA VAL A 109 -10.01 -15.36 4.98
C VAL A 109 -9.65 -15.08 3.51
N LYS A 110 -10.55 -14.40 2.77
CA LYS A 110 -10.31 -14.02 1.38
C LYS A 110 -9.04 -13.18 1.24
N TYR A 111 -8.93 -12.09 2.01
CA TYR A 111 -7.76 -11.22 1.96
C TYR A 111 -6.50 -11.92 2.47
N GLY A 112 -6.60 -12.86 3.42
CA GLY A 112 -5.47 -13.68 3.86
C GLY A 112 -4.87 -14.53 2.73
N PHE A 113 -5.71 -15.18 1.92
CA PHE A 113 -5.23 -15.92 0.75
C PHE A 113 -4.63 -15.02 -0.33
N GLU A 114 -5.25 -13.86 -0.60
CA GLU A 114 -4.71 -12.88 -1.55
C GLU A 114 -3.37 -12.33 -1.07
N PHE A 115 -3.27 -11.98 0.21
CA PHE A 115 -2.05 -11.51 0.85
C PHE A 115 -0.91 -12.53 0.69
N GLN A 116 -1.16 -13.81 1.02
CA GLN A 116 -0.16 -14.86 0.89
C GLN A 116 0.32 -15.00 -0.56
N LYS A 117 -0.60 -14.97 -1.53
CA LYS A 117 -0.26 -15.04 -2.97
C LYS A 117 0.68 -13.90 -3.39
N TYR A 118 0.39 -12.66 -3.01
CA TYR A 118 1.23 -11.52 -3.37
C TYR A 118 2.56 -11.52 -2.62
N LEU A 119 2.56 -11.95 -1.36
CA LEU A 119 3.76 -12.04 -0.54
C LEU A 119 4.73 -13.11 -1.08
N ASP A 120 4.23 -14.28 -1.44
CA ASP A 120 5.04 -15.34 -2.05
C ASP A 120 5.68 -14.87 -3.36
N ARG A 121 4.93 -14.10 -4.16
CA ARG A 121 5.46 -13.47 -5.38
C ARG A 121 6.53 -12.43 -5.08
N ALA A 122 6.32 -11.57 -4.08
CA ALA A 122 7.28 -10.55 -3.69
C ALA A 122 8.60 -11.16 -3.17
N ILE A 123 8.51 -12.25 -2.39
CA ILE A 123 9.66 -13.01 -1.90
C ILE A 123 10.40 -13.70 -3.05
N ALA A 124 9.68 -14.23 -4.05
CA ALA A 124 10.31 -14.82 -5.22
C ALA A 124 11.13 -13.80 -6.04
N LEU A 125 10.73 -12.52 -6.04
CA LEU A 125 11.46 -11.43 -6.70
C LEU A 125 12.60 -10.88 -5.83
N ARG A 126 12.38 -10.77 -4.51
CA ARG A 126 13.34 -10.21 -3.55
C ARG A 126 13.31 -11.00 -2.23
N ALA A 127 14.08 -12.08 -2.19
CA ALA A 127 14.11 -13.01 -1.06
C ALA A 127 14.83 -12.47 0.19
N ASP A 128 15.71 -11.49 0.02
CA ASP A 128 16.50 -10.85 1.07
C ASP A 128 15.80 -9.64 1.72
N SER A 129 14.57 -9.32 1.28
CA SER A 129 13.78 -8.25 1.87
C SER A 129 13.38 -8.56 3.31
N TYR A 130 13.94 -7.83 4.26
CA TYR A 130 13.53 -7.89 5.67
C TYR A 130 12.03 -7.67 5.84
N GLU A 131 11.45 -6.73 5.07
CA GLU A 131 10.03 -6.41 5.10
C GLU A 131 9.17 -7.64 4.78
N PHE A 132 9.45 -8.35 3.68
CA PHE A 132 8.65 -9.50 3.27
C PHE A 132 8.83 -10.69 4.20
N LEU A 133 10.04 -10.90 4.71
CA LEU A 133 10.30 -11.93 5.70
C LEU A 133 9.55 -11.65 7.01
N HIS A 134 9.50 -10.37 7.43
CA HIS A 134 8.73 -9.93 8.59
C HIS A 134 7.22 -10.13 8.39
N MET A 135 6.69 -9.68 7.24
CA MET A 135 5.29 -9.89 6.86
C MET A 135 4.90 -11.38 6.89
N ARG A 136 5.77 -12.26 6.37
CA ARG A 136 5.54 -13.72 6.36
C ARG A 136 5.49 -14.30 7.77
N GLY A 137 6.43 -13.91 8.62
CA GLY A 137 6.47 -14.36 10.02
C GLY A 137 5.21 -13.94 10.79
N ARG A 138 4.77 -12.68 10.63
CA ARG A 138 3.53 -12.18 11.25
C ARG A 138 2.30 -12.94 10.78
N PHE A 139 2.18 -13.19 9.48
CA PHE A 139 1.05 -13.91 8.91
C PHE A 139 0.97 -15.35 9.42
N GLN A 140 2.09 -16.07 9.44
CA GLN A 140 2.16 -17.44 9.97
C GLN A 140 1.78 -17.50 11.45
N TYR A 141 2.23 -16.52 12.25
CA TYR A 141 1.82 -16.41 13.65
C TYR A 141 0.30 -16.23 13.78
N GLN A 142 -0.29 -15.31 13.00
CA GLN A 142 -1.74 -15.08 13.05
C GLN A 142 -2.55 -16.32 12.68
N VAL A 143 -2.16 -17.06 11.64
CA VAL A 143 -2.87 -18.29 11.22
C VAL A 143 -2.84 -19.37 12.32
N LEU A 144 -1.70 -19.54 12.99
CA LEU A 144 -1.55 -20.54 14.06
C LEU A 144 -2.39 -20.21 15.30
N PHE A 145 -2.47 -18.93 15.69
CA PHE A 145 -3.12 -18.52 16.94
C PHE A 145 -4.60 -18.10 16.79
N GLN A 146 -5.10 -17.81 15.59
CA GLN A 146 -6.52 -17.47 15.35
C GLN A 146 -7.40 -18.70 15.00
N SER A 147 -6.86 -19.91 15.11
CA SER A 147 -7.55 -21.18 14.81
C SER A 147 -8.14 -21.90 16.04
N ASN A 148 -8.25 -21.21 17.19
CA ASN A 148 -8.89 -21.68 18.44
C ASN A 148 -10.08 -20.79 18.80
#